data_AF-A0A840GXQ4-F1
#
_entry.id   AF-A0A840GXQ4-F1
#
_cell.length_a   1.000
_cell.length_b   1.000
_cell.length_c   1.000
_cell.angle_alpha   90.00
_cell.angle_beta   90.00
_cell.angle_gamma   90.00
#
_symmetry.space_group_name_H-M   'P 1'
#
loop_
_entity.id
_entity.type
_entity.pdbx_description
1 polymer ?
#
loop_
_entity_poly.entity_id
_entity_poly.type
_entity_poly.pdbx_seq_one_letter_code
_entity_poly.pdbx_strand_id
1 'polypeptide(L)'
;MGTFTKDIKSMEDLLVHGLQDMYYAEQQIIKSLPKMIEKATNRDLVAGLKGHLEETNKQVERLQNVFEKLGKEPSGTHCPAIDGIIKEADEIAGEIEDKAVLDAALVAAAQAVEHYEIGMAR
;
A
#
# COMPACT_ATOMS: atom_id res chain seq x y z
N MET A 1 11.21 0.25 -22.77
CA MET A 1 10.25 -0.40 -21.85
C MET A 1 11.04 -1.44 -21.07
N GLY A 2 10.92 -1.45 -19.73
CA GLY A 2 11.85 -2.14 -18.82
C GLY A 2 12.04 -3.63 -19.12
N THR A 3 13.24 -4.14 -18.88
CA THR A 3 13.79 -5.37 -19.46
C THR A 3 13.24 -6.69 -18.91
N PHE A 4 12.20 -6.71 -18.05
CA PHE A 4 11.79 -7.95 -17.35
C PHE A 4 10.29 -8.15 -17.09
N THR A 5 9.37 -7.31 -17.59
CA THR A 5 7.93 -7.59 -17.47
C THR A 5 7.42 -8.32 -18.72
N LYS A 6 6.60 -9.37 -18.53
CA LYS A 6 5.88 -10.00 -19.65
C LYS A 6 4.99 -8.94 -20.31
N ASP A 7 5.06 -8.83 -21.63
CA ASP A 7 4.17 -7.98 -22.42
C ASP A 7 2.70 -8.28 -22.09
N ILE A 8 1.91 -7.26 -21.78
CA ILE A 8 0.46 -7.36 -21.60
C ILE A 8 -0.20 -7.43 -22.99
N LYS A 9 -0.83 -8.56 -23.33
CA LYS A 9 -1.44 -8.78 -24.66
C LYS A 9 -2.93 -9.10 -24.60
N SER A 10 -3.48 -9.32 -23.40
CA SER A 10 -4.86 -9.72 -23.18
C SER A 10 -5.42 -9.09 -21.91
N MET A 11 -6.75 -9.17 -21.75
CA MET A 11 -7.42 -8.76 -20.51
C MET A 11 -7.00 -9.63 -19.31
N GLU A 12 -6.68 -10.91 -19.52
CA GLU A 12 -6.14 -11.77 -18.46
C GLU A 12 -4.76 -11.29 -18.02
N ASP A 13 -3.88 -10.93 -18.96
CA ASP A 13 -2.56 -10.40 -18.64
C ASP A 13 -2.67 -9.07 -17.87
N LEU A 14 -3.62 -8.21 -18.26
CA LEU A 14 -3.87 -6.93 -17.59
C LEU A 14 -4.41 -7.13 -16.17
N LEU A 15 -5.33 -8.09 -15.97
CA LEU A 15 -5.85 -8.46 -14.66
C LEU A 15 -4.72 -8.98 -13.76
N VAL A 16 -3.91 -9.91 -14.25
CA VAL A 16 -2.78 -10.48 -13.49
C VAL A 16 -1.77 -9.38 -13.13
N HIS A 17 -1.46 -8.47 -14.05
CA HIS A 17 -0.60 -7.32 -13.77
C HIS A 17 -1.17 -6.43 -12.66
N GLY A 18 -2.46 -6.07 -12.73
CA GLY A 18 -3.10 -5.25 -11.69
C GLY A 18 -3.11 -5.92 -10.32
N LEU A 19 -3.36 -7.23 -10.26
CA LEU A 19 -3.28 -8.01 -9.02
C LEU A 19 -1.85 -8.04 -8.45
N GLN A 20 -0.82 -8.08 -9.32
CA GLN A 20 0.58 -8.05 -8.92
C GLN A 20 0.99 -6.68 -8.36
N ASP A 21 0.51 -5.59 -8.99
CA ASP A 21 0.72 -4.23 -8.51
C ASP A 21 0.06 -4.01 -7.14
N MET A 22 -1.19 -4.48 -6.98
CA MET A 22 -1.92 -4.38 -5.71
C MET A 22 -1.23 -5.22 -4.62
N TYR A 23 -0.80 -6.44 -4.95
CA TYR A 23 -0.04 -7.27 -4.02
C TYR A 23 1.28 -6.61 -3.58
N TYR A 24 1.99 -5.95 -4.51
CA TYR A 24 3.17 -5.17 -4.15
C TYR A 24 2.81 -4.00 -3.24
N ALA A 25 1.75 -3.24 -3.55
CA ALA A 25 1.33 -2.09 -2.75
C ALA A 25 1.03 -2.47 -1.30
N GLU A 26 0.22 -3.51 -1.10
CA GLU A 26 -0.14 -4.04 0.21
C GLU A 26 1.10 -4.44 1.03
N GLN A 27 2.09 -5.08 0.39
CA GLN A 27 3.37 -5.43 1.02
C GLN A 27 4.19 -4.21 1.44
N GLN A 28 4.12 -3.10 0.70
CA GLN A 28 4.79 -1.86 1.06
C GLN A 28 4.06 -1.12 2.18
N ILE A 29 2.72 -1.16 2.18
CA ILE A 29 1.87 -0.60 3.23
C ILE A 29 2.13 -1.31 4.57
N ILE A 30 2.23 -2.64 4.57
CA ILE A 30 2.61 -3.42 5.77
C ILE A 30 3.96 -2.94 6.36
N LYS A 31 4.91 -2.55 5.50
CA LYS A 31 6.22 -2.06 5.95
C LYS A 31 6.19 -0.60 6.42
N SER A 32 5.30 0.23 5.89
CA SER A 32 5.20 1.66 6.24
C SER A 32 4.37 1.90 7.49
N LEU A 33 3.28 1.16 7.69
CA LEU A 33 2.35 1.34 8.81
C LEU A 33 3.03 1.32 10.19
N PRO A 34 3.97 0.42 10.51
CA PRO A 34 4.69 0.46 11.79
C PRO A 34 5.39 1.79 12.06
N LYS A 35 5.97 2.43 11.04
CA LYS A 35 6.62 3.74 11.18
C LYS A 35 5.60 4.85 11.44
N MET A 36 4.45 4.81 10.77
CA MET A 36 3.36 5.77 10.99
C MET A 36 2.78 5.63 12.41
N ILE A 37 2.60 4.39 12.87
CA ILE A 37 2.14 4.06 14.24
C ILE A 37 3.10 4.62 15.30
N GLU A 38 4.41 4.52 15.07
CA GLU A 38 5.42 5.03 16.00
C GLU A 38 5.43 6.57 16.07
N LYS A 39 5.21 7.24 14.93
CA LYS A 39 5.17 8.71 14.84
C LYS A 39 3.87 9.31 15.37
N ALA A 40 2.76 8.59 15.28
CA ALA A 40 1.45 9.09 15.70
C ALA A 40 1.36 9.31 17.22
N THR A 41 0.75 10.42 17.62
CA THR A 41 0.63 10.82 19.03
C THR A 41 -0.79 10.71 19.56
N ASN A 42 -1.79 10.86 18.68
CA ASN A 42 -3.18 10.62 18.99
C ASN A 42 -3.47 9.11 19.17
N ARG A 43 -4.10 8.75 20.30
CA ARG A 43 -4.37 7.35 20.66
C ARG A 43 -5.32 6.64 19.69
N ASP A 44 -6.32 7.36 19.18
CA ASP A 44 -7.30 6.78 18.25
C ASP A 44 -6.68 6.60 16.87
N LEU A 45 -5.80 7.52 16.44
CA LEU A 45 -5.00 7.36 15.22
C LEU A 45 -4.10 6.13 15.31
N VAL A 46 -3.37 5.96 16.41
CA VAL A 46 -2.53 4.78 16.66
C VAL A 46 -3.36 3.49 16.62
N ALA A 47 -4.54 3.48 17.25
CA ALA A 47 -5.43 2.33 17.24
C ALA A 47 -5.94 2.02 15.82
N GLY A 48 -6.35 3.05 15.07
CA GLY A 48 -6.81 2.92 13.69
C GLY A 48 -5.74 2.35 12.77
N LEU A 49 -4.51 2.89 12.81
CA LEU A 49 -3.39 2.39 11.99
C LEU A 49 -2.99 0.96 12.34
N LYS A 50 -3.06 0.56 13.62
CA LYS A 50 -2.84 -0.84 14.03
C LYS A 50 -3.93 -1.77 13.52
N GLY A 51 -5.19 -1.35 13.62
CA GLY A 51 -6.32 -2.11 13.06
C GLY A 51 -6.17 -2.28 11.55
N HIS A 52 -5.81 -1.21 10.86
CA HIS A 52 -5.57 -1.24 9.42
C HIS A 52 -4.41 -2.19 9.06
N LEU A 53 -3.29 -2.18 9.79
CA LEU A 53 -2.21 -3.15 9.58
C LEU A 53 -2.69 -4.61 9.68
N GLU A 54 -3.57 -4.94 10.62
CA GLU A 54 -4.16 -6.28 10.70
C GLU A 54 -5.07 -6.60 9.50
N GLU A 55 -5.78 -5.61 8.97
CA GLU A 55 -6.60 -5.73 7.76
C GLU A 55 -5.75 -5.94 6.50
N THR A 56 -4.68 -5.16 6.33
CA THR A 56 -3.69 -5.24 5.23
C THR A 56 -3.07 -6.64 5.17
N ASN A 57 -2.68 -7.22 6.30
CA ASN A 57 -2.17 -8.59 6.34
C ASN A 57 -3.22 -9.61 5.82
N LYS A 58 -4.49 -9.44 6.19
CA LYS A 58 -5.59 -10.29 5.67
C LYS A 58 -5.86 -10.03 4.19
N GLN A 59 -5.67 -8.81 3.69
CA GLN A 59 -5.81 -8.49 2.27
C GLN A 59 -4.73 -9.18 1.44
N VAL A 60 -3.48 -9.19 1.91
CA VAL A 60 -2.39 -9.98 1.32
C VAL A 60 -2.74 -11.47 1.24
N GLU A 61 -3.26 -12.07 2.32
CA GLU A 61 -3.72 -13.47 2.32
C GLU A 61 -4.85 -13.69 1.29
N ARG A 62 -5.82 -12.77 1.19
CA ARG A 62 -6.89 -12.87 0.19
C ARG A 62 -6.33 -12.80 -1.23
N LEU A 63 -5.34 -11.95 -1.49
CA LEU A 63 -4.68 -11.86 -2.78
C LEU A 63 -3.94 -13.16 -3.13
N GLN A 64 -3.23 -13.76 -2.18
CA GLN A 64 -2.58 -15.07 -2.38
C GLN A 64 -3.60 -16.14 -2.79
N ASN A 65 -4.76 -16.20 -2.13
CA ASN A 65 -5.84 -17.10 -2.51
C ASN A 65 -6.38 -16.83 -3.93
N VAL A 66 -6.40 -15.57 -4.38
CA VAL A 66 -6.79 -15.22 -5.77
C VAL A 66 -5.74 -15.73 -6.76
N PHE A 67 -4.46 -15.51 -6.49
CA PHE A 67 -3.37 -16.02 -7.33
C PHE A 67 -3.39 -17.55 -7.47
N GLU A 68 -3.61 -18.27 -6.36
CA GLU A 68 -3.78 -19.73 -6.35
C GLU A 68 -4.94 -20.17 -7.26
N LYS A 69 -6.10 -19.50 -7.18
CA LYS A 69 -7.27 -19.80 -8.03
C LYS A 69 -6.99 -19.57 -9.52
N LEU A 70 -6.11 -18.64 -9.85
CA LEU A 70 -5.69 -18.34 -11.22
C LEU A 70 -4.55 -19.25 -11.70
N GLY A 71 -3.96 -20.07 -10.82
CA GLY A 71 -2.77 -20.87 -11.13
C GLY A 71 -1.57 -19.99 -11.51
N LYS A 72 -1.47 -18.79 -10.93
CA LYS A 72 -0.38 -17.84 -11.15
C LYS A 72 0.34 -17.57 -9.83
N GLU A 73 1.59 -17.17 -9.90
CA GLU A 73 2.34 -16.77 -8.71
C GLU A 73 2.16 -15.27 -8.42
N PRO A 74 2.03 -14.87 -7.14
CA PRO A 74 2.13 -13.48 -6.74
C PRO A 74 3.59 -13.01 -6.90
N SER A 75 3.95 -12.49 -8.07
CA SER A 75 5.21 -11.76 -8.22
C SER A 75 4.97 -10.29 -7.96
N GLY A 76 5.60 -9.72 -6.92
CA GLY A 76 5.55 -8.29 -6.67
C GLY A 76 6.23 -7.54 -7.81
N THR A 77 5.46 -7.01 -8.75
CA THR A 77 5.95 -6.04 -9.71
C THR A 77 6.10 -4.72 -8.98
N HIS A 78 7.27 -4.09 -9.13
CA HIS A 78 7.52 -2.78 -8.53
C HIS A 78 6.43 -1.79 -8.97
N CYS A 79 5.68 -1.25 -8.01
CA CYS A 79 4.66 -0.24 -8.23
C CYS A 79 5.19 1.14 -7.85
N PRO A 80 5.51 2.02 -8.83
CA PRO A 80 6.06 3.34 -8.53
C PRO A 80 5.07 4.26 -7.80
N ALA A 81 3.77 4.04 -7.96
CA ALA A 81 2.74 4.90 -7.41
C ALA A 81 2.69 4.81 -5.87
N ILE A 82 2.56 3.60 -5.33
CA ILE A 82 2.53 3.41 -3.87
C ILE A 82 3.87 3.79 -3.22
N ASP A 83 4.99 3.48 -3.87
CA ASP A 83 6.31 3.88 -3.38
C ASP A 83 6.45 5.41 -3.35
N GLY A 84 5.89 6.11 -4.35
CA GLY A 84 5.83 7.57 -4.38
C GLY A 84 5.00 8.14 -3.23
N ILE A 85 3.79 7.62 -3.01
CA ILE A 85 2.90 8.06 -1.93
C ILE A 85 3.55 7.85 -0.55
N ILE A 86 4.14 6.66 -0.31
CA ILE A 86 4.83 6.36 0.95
C ILE A 86 6.04 7.27 1.14
N LYS A 87 6.81 7.51 0.08
CA LYS A 87 7.98 8.39 0.14
C LYS A 87 7.58 9.83 0.48
N GLU A 88 6.56 10.37 -0.18
CA GLU A 88 6.05 11.72 0.10
C GLU A 88 5.55 11.84 1.54
N ALA A 89 4.86 10.82 2.05
CA ALA A 89 4.43 10.76 3.44
C ALA A 89 5.62 10.76 4.43
N ASP A 90 6.66 9.96 4.16
CA ASP A 90 7.88 9.89 4.97
C ASP A 90 8.64 11.24 4.96
N GLU A 91 8.73 11.91 3.82
CA GLU A 91 9.37 13.22 3.66
C GLU A 91 8.62 14.31 4.43
N ILE A 92 7.31 14.46 4.21
CA ILE A 92 6.49 15.46 4.91
C ILE A 92 6.52 15.23 6.43
N ALA A 93 6.40 13.98 6.88
CA ALA A 93 6.47 13.65 8.31
C ALA A 93 7.86 13.89 8.92
N GLY A 94 8.92 14.01 8.11
CA GLY A 94 10.27 14.38 8.54
C GLY A 94 10.48 15.89 8.69
N GLU A 95 9.63 16.71 8.05
CA GLU A 95 9.70 18.17 8.06
C GLU A 95 8.82 18.83 9.14
N ILE A 96 8.00 18.05 9.84
CA ILE A 96 7.03 18.56 10.82
C ILE A 96 7.53 18.34 12.25
N GLU A 97 7.69 19.44 13.00
CA GLU A 97 8.08 19.40 14.42
C GLU A 97 6.89 19.35 15.38
N ASP A 98 5.76 19.97 15.02
CA ASP A 98 4.57 20.00 15.86
C ASP A 98 3.79 18.68 15.79
N LYS A 99 3.47 18.11 16.95
CA LYS A 99 2.82 16.80 17.05
C LYS A 99 1.40 16.76 16.50
N ALA A 100 0.63 17.83 16.67
CA ALA A 100 -0.74 17.87 16.16
C ALA A 100 -0.75 18.02 14.64
N VAL A 101 0.18 18.81 14.09
CA VAL A 101 0.40 18.92 12.64
C VAL A 101 0.89 17.58 12.07
N LEU A 102 1.76 16.86 12.79
CA LEU A 102 2.26 15.55 12.39
C LEU A 102 1.11 14.53 12.30
N ASP A 103 0.25 14.46 13.31
CA ASP A 103 -0.92 13.56 13.28
C ASP A 103 -1.86 13.89 12.11
N ALA A 104 -2.08 15.17 11.80
CA ALA A 104 -2.88 15.58 10.63
C ALA A 104 -2.23 15.14 9.31
N ALA A 105 -0.90 15.28 9.18
CA ALA A 105 -0.16 14.83 8.00
C ALA A 105 -0.20 13.30 7.84
N LEU A 106 -0.07 12.55 8.94
CA LEU A 106 -0.19 11.09 8.94
C LEU A 106 -1.57 10.63 8.49
N VAL A 107 -2.64 11.30 8.92
CA VAL A 107 -4.01 11.03 8.45
C VAL A 107 -4.15 11.29 6.95
N ALA A 108 -3.66 12.44 6.48
CA ALA A 108 -3.71 12.78 5.05
C ALA A 108 -2.94 11.75 4.19
N ALA A 109 -1.76 11.33 4.66
CA ALA A 109 -0.97 10.30 4.01
C ALA A 109 -1.69 8.95 3.97
N ALA A 110 -2.26 8.50 5.09
CA ALA A 110 -3.05 7.27 5.14
C ALA A 110 -4.22 7.33 4.15
N GLN A 111 -4.97 8.44 4.13
CA GLN A 111 -6.07 8.63 3.20
C GLN A 111 -5.64 8.63 1.72
N ALA A 112 -4.45 9.15 1.40
CA ALA A 112 -3.91 9.09 0.04
C ALA A 112 -3.62 7.64 -0.38
N VAL A 113 -3.08 6.83 0.53
CA VAL A 113 -2.91 5.38 0.34
C VAL A 113 -4.28 4.71 0.12
N GLU A 114 -5.26 4.93 0.99
CA GLU A 114 -6.59 4.32 0.86
C GLU A 114 -7.27 4.67 -0.47
N HIS A 115 -7.20 5.94 -0.90
CA HIS A 115 -7.80 6.35 -2.19
C HIS A 115 -7.13 5.67 -3.37
N TYR A 116 -5.81 5.47 -3.31
CA TYR A 116 -5.07 4.74 -4.32
C TYR A 116 -5.51 3.27 -4.36
N GLU A 117 -5.64 2.61 -3.20
CA GLU A 117 -6.13 1.23 -3.11
C GLU A 117 -7.56 1.07 -3.63
N ILE A 118 -8.47 1.99 -3.25
CA ILE A 118 -9.84 2.02 -3.77
C ILE A 118 -9.87 2.19 -5.30
N GLY A 119 -8.92 2.95 -5.86
CA GLY A 119 -8.78 3.13 -7.30
C GLY A 119 -8.34 1.85 -8.02
N MET A 120 -7.50 1.02 -7.40
CA MET A 120 -7.03 -0.26 -7.94
C MET A 120 -8.05 -1.39 -7.80
N ALA A 121 -8.82 -1.40 -6.72
CA ALA A 121 -9.72 -2.49 -6.36
C ALA A 121 -11.11 -2.44 -7.07
N ARG A 122 -11.34 -1.48 -7.95
CA ARG A 122 -12.61 -1.28 -8.68
C ARG A 122 -12.52 -1.75 -10.12
#